data_AF-A0A8C3QHU2-F1
#
_entry.id   AF-A0A8C3QHU2-F1
#
_cell.length_a   1.000
_cell.length_b   1.000
_cell.length_c   1.000
_cell.angle_alpha   90.00
_cell.angle_beta   90.00
_cell.angle_gamma   90.00
#
_symmetry.space_group_name_H-M   'P 1'
#
loop_
_entity.id
_entity.type
_entity.pdbx_description
1 polymer ?
#
loop_
_entity_poly.entity_id
_entity_poly.type
_entity_poly.pdbx_seq_one_letter_code
_entity_poly.pdbx_strand_id
1 'polypeptide(L)' 'MSGRPPRQEDGEGTELHHKEELSRRIKEQKVVVDELSNLKKNRKVYKQQPNSNIFFLADRTEMLSQCKSKFAM' A
#
# COMPACT_ATOMS: atom_id res chain seq x y z
N MET A 1 -1.10 -17.68 48.10
CA MET A 1 -0.95 -16.72 46.98
C MET A 1 -0.77 -17.55 45.71
N SER A 2 -1.81 -17.68 44.89
CA SER A 2 -1.74 -18.48 43.66
C SER A 2 -1.21 -17.59 42.55
N GLY A 3 0.04 -17.80 42.16
CA GLY A 3 0.68 -17.07 41.06
C GLY A 3 -0.03 -17.36 39.75
N ARG A 4 -0.58 -16.31 39.12
CA ARG A 4 -1.08 -16.35 37.75
C ARG A 4 0.13 -16.52 36.82
N PRO A 5 0.15 -17.51 35.92
CA PRO A 5 1.23 -17.60 34.94
C PRO A 5 1.14 -16.40 33.98
N PRO A 6 2.27 -15.90 33.45
CA PRO A 6 2.25 -14.87 32.42
C PRO A 6 1.51 -15.40 31.20
N ARG A 7 0.55 -14.63 30.70
CA ARG A 7 -0.11 -14.87 29.42
C ARG A 7 0.97 -14.75 28.35
N GLN A 8 1.31 -15.84 27.67
CA GLN A 8 2.13 -15.79 26.47
C GLN A 8 1.33 -15.03 25.43
N GLU A 9 1.71 -13.79 25.17
CA GLU A 9 1.07 -12.94 24.16
C GLU A 9 1.50 -13.43 22.77
N ASP A 10 0.61 -14.16 22.11
CA ASP A 10 0.26 -14.14 20.69
C ASP A 10 1.21 -13.40 19.72
N GLY A 11 2.49 -13.79 19.65
CA GLY A 11 3.46 -13.24 18.69
C GLY A 11 3.34 -13.78 17.27
N GLU A 12 2.66 -14.92 17.08
CA GLU A 12 2.53 -15.58 15.77
C GLU A 12 1.34 -15.02 14.95
N GLY A 13 0.23 -14.68 15.60
CA GLY A 13 -0.96 -14.15 14.93
C GLY A 13 -0.77 -12.72 14.39
N THR A 14 0.02 -11.90 15.07
CA THR A 14 0.37 -10.53 14.65
C THR A 14 1.29 -10.51 13.43
N GLU A 15 2.28 -11.41 13.40
CA GLU A 15 3.20 -11.58 12.25
C GLU A 15 2.46 -12.09 11.01
N LEU A 16 1.54 -13.04 11.16
CA LEU A 16 0.70 -13.53 10.05
C LEU A 16 -0.18 -12.41 9.50
N HIS A 17 -0.85 -11.67 10.37
CA HIS A 17 -1.68 -10.53 9.96
C HIS A 17 -0.86 -9.44 9.25
N HIS A 18 0.35 -9.16 9.74
CA HIS A 18 1.27 -8.21 9.10
C HIS A 18 1.68 -8.68 7.70
N LYS A 19 2.02 -9.96 7.54
CA LYS A 19 2.38 -10.56 6.25
C LYS A 19 1.23 -10.53 5.25
N GLU A 20 0.00 -10.80 5.69
CA GLU A 20 -1.19 -10.73 4.85
C GLU A 20 -1.49 -9.29 4.40
N GLU A 21 -1.38 -8.33 5.31
CA GLU A 21 -1.53 -6.90 5.00
C GLU A 21 -0.49 -6.44 3.97
N LEU A 22 0.78 -6.79 4.18
CA LEU A 22 1.85 -6.51 3.21
C LEU A 22 1.54 -7.14 1.84
N SER A 23 1.12 -8.40 1.83
CA SER A 23 0.76 -9.11 0.59
C SER A 23 -0.39 -8.43 -0.15
N ARG A 24 -1.39 -7.91 0.59
CA ARG A 24 -2.51 -7.16 0.01
C ARG A 24 -2.04 -5.85 -0.61
N ARG A 25 -1.24 -5.07 0.12
CA ARG A 25 -0.65 -3.80 -0.36
C ARG A 25 0.20 -4.00 -1.61
N ILE A 26 0.99 -5.06 -1.67
CA ILE A 26 1.80 -5.41 -2.86
C ILE A 26 0.91 -5.71 -4.07
N LYS A 27 -0.17 -6.50 -3.88
CA LYS A 27 -1.12 -6.82 -4.96
C LYS A 27 -1.81 -5.55 -5.48
N GLU A 28 -2.34 -4.73 -4.59
CA GLU A 28 -2.98 -3.46 -4.94
C GLU A 28 -2.01 -2.53 -5.69
N GLN A 29 -0.78 -2.39 -5.19
CA GLN A 29 0.23 -1.55 -5.81
C GLN A 29 0.59 -2.02 -7.23
N LYS A 30 0.56 -3.34 -7.48
CA LYS A 30 0.80 -3.93 -8.80
C LYS A 30 -0.30 -3.60 -9.79
N VAL A 31 -1.56 -3.69 -9.34
CA VAL A 31 -2.72 -3.27 -10.14
C VAL A 31 -2.59 -1.78 -10.49
N VAL A 32 -2.27 -0.92 -9.54
CA VAL A 32 -2.10 0.52 -9.80
C VAL A 32 -1.01 0.81 -10.84
N VAL A 33 0.13 0.11 -10.77
CA VAL A 33 1.19 0.27 -11.78
C VAL A 33 0.74 -0.17 -13.16
N ASP A 34 0.04 -1.31 -13.25
CA ASP A 34 -0.47 -1.84 -14.51
C ASP A 34 -1.46 -0.86 -15.17
N GLU A 35 -2.45 -0.40 -14.41
CA GLU A 35 -3.46 0.56 -14.85
C GLU A 35 -2.83 1.89 -15.31
N LEU A 36 -1.88 2.45 -14.55
CA LEU A 36 -1.17 3.68 -14.93
C LEU A 36 -0.28 3.48 -16.18
N SER A 37 0.26 2.28 -16.39
CA SER A 37 1.11 1.96 -17.54
C SER A 37 0.29 1.79 -18.81
N ASN A 38 -0.89 1.19 -18.69
CA ASN A 38 -1.83 0.99 -19.81
C ASN A 38 -2.64 2.26 -20.14
N LEU A 39 -2.59 3.27 -19.26
CA LEU A 39 -3.23 4.57 -19.50
C LEU A 39 -2.71 5.25 -20.78
N LYS A 40 -3.62 5.82 -21.59
CA LYS A 40 -3.25 6.60 -22.78
C LYS A 40 -2.36 7.80 -22.42
N LYS A 41 -1.36 8.08 -23.26
CA LYS A 41 -0.27 9.05 -23.02
C LYS A 41 -0.72 10.46 -22.58
N ASN A 42 -1.86 10.95 -23.07
CA ASN A 42 -2.33 12.32 -22.85
C ASN A 42 -3.48 12.41 -21.83
N ARG A 43 -3.75 11.36 -21.06
CA ARG A 43 -4.76 11.39 -20.01
C ARG A 43 -4.21 12.06 -18.76
N LYS A 44 -5.01 12.91 -18.14
CA LYS A 44 -4.68 13.57 -16.86
C LYS A 44 -4.72 12.53 -15.75
N VAL A 45 -3.66 12.46 -14.98
CA VAL A 45 -3.57 11.65 -13.76
C VAL A 45 -3.79 12.58 -12.58
N TYR A 46 -4.59 12.14 -11.62
CA TYR A 46 -4.86 12.90 -10.41
C TYR A 46 -4.48 12.08 -9.17
N LYS A 47 -3.84 12.72 -8.21
CA LYS A 47 -3.49 12.14 -6.91
C LYS A 47 -4.43 12.68 -5.85
N GLN A 48 -5.06 11.78 -5.11
CA GLN A 48 -5.92 12.13 -3.99
C GLN A 48 -5.10 12.53 -2.76
N GLN A 49 -5.54 13.55 -2.04
CA GLN A 49 -5.02 13.87 -0.71
C GLN A 49 -5.46 12.82 0.32
N PRO A 50 -4.60 12.43 1.27
CA PRO A 50 -5.00 11.57 2.38
C PRO A 50 -6.16 12.18 3.18
N ASN A 51 -7.12 11.35 3.59
CA ASN A 51 -8.27 11.73 4.42
C ASN A 51 -9.14 12.86 3.83
N SER A 52 -9.11 13.03 2.52
CA SER A 52 -9.85 14.08 1.81
C SER A 52 -10.26 13.62 0.42
N ASN A 53 -11.28 14.27 -0.15
CA ASN A 53 -11.74 14.04 -1.52
C ASN A 53 -11.17 15.07 -2.51
N ILE A 54 -10.05 15.70 -2.15
CA ILE A 54 -9.33 16.65 -3.01
C ILE A 54 -8.32 15.90 -3.87
N PHE A 55 -8.31 16.23 -5.16
CA PHE A 55 -7.46 15.61 -6.17
C PHE A 55 -6.57 16.66 -6.84
N PHE A 56 -5.26 16.42 -6.88
CA PHE A 56 -4.31 17.28 -7.58
C PHE A 56 -3.84 16.63 -8.87
N LEU A 57 -3.66 17.45 -9.91
CA LEU A 57 -3.03 17.00 -11.14
C LEU A 57 -1.59 16.55 -10.82
N ALA A 58 -1.23 15.35 -11.27
CA ALA A 58 0.08 14.77 -11.08
C ALA A 58 0.69 14.38 -12.43
N ASP A 59 2.02 14.44 -12.52
CA ASP A 59 2.72 13.92 -13.69
C ASP A 59 2.62 12.39 -13.74
N ARG A 60 2.33 11.86 -14.93
CA ARG A 60 2.13 10.42 -15.13
C ARG A 60 3.42 9.64 -14.88
N THR A 61 4.54 10.16 -15.37
CA THR A 61 5.86 9.53 -15.25
C THR A 61 6.33 9.54 -13.80
N GLU A 62 6.14 10.65 -13.10
CA GLU A 62 6.40 10.76 -11.66
C GLU A 62 5.53 9.78 -10.86
N MET A 63 4.22 9.70 -11.14
CA MET A 63 3.32 8.78 -10.46
C MET A 63 3.68 7.31 -10.68
N LEU A 64 4.04 6.94 -11.92
CA LEU A 64 4.55 5.60 -12.22
C LEU A 64 5.84 5.29 -11.47
N SER A 65 6.75 6.25 -11.38
CA SER A 65 8.00 6.11 -10.63
C SER A 65 7.74 5.89 -9.13
N GLN A 66 6.89 6.72 -8.52
CA GLN A 66 6.49 6.59 -7.11
C GLN A 66 5.80 5.25 -6.82
N CYS A 67 4.94 4.78 -7.73
CA CYS A 67 4.27 3.50 -7.58
C CYS A 67 5.24 2.32 -7.70
N LYS A 68 6.28 2.45 -8.53
CA LYS A 68 7.35 1.45 -8.68
C LYS A 68 8.33 1.45 -7.50
N SER A 69 8.70 2.61 -6.96
CA SER A 69 9.64 2.70 -5.84
C SER A 69 9.09 2.09 -4.55
N LYS A 70 7.76 2.10 -4.37
CA LYS A 70 7.08 1.40 -3.27
C LYS A 70 7.26 -0.12 -3.27
N PHE A 71 7.74 -0.73 -4.36
CA PHE A 71 8.13 -2.14 -4.39
C PHE A 71 9.54 -2.42 -3.85
N ALA A 72 10.37 -1.38 -3.74
CA ALA A 72 11.82 -1.51 -3.50
C ALA A 72 12.24 -1.13 -2.07
N MET A 73 11.29 -0.87 -1.16
CA MET A 73 11.51 -0.80 0.29
C MET A 73 10.95 -2.06 0.94
#